data_AF-A0A0F9G3R7-F1
#
_entry.id   AF-A0A0F9G3R7-F1
#
_cell.length_a   1.000
_cell.length_b   1.000
_cell.length_c   1.000
_cell.angle_alpha   90.00
_cell.angle_beta   90.00
_cell.angle_gamma   90.00
#
_symmetry.space_group_name_H-M   'P 1'
#
loop_
_entity.id
_entity.type
_entity.pdbx_description
1 polymer ?
#
loop_
_entity_poly.entity_id
_entity_poly.type
_entity_poly.pdbx_seq_one_letter_code
_entity_poly.pdbx_strand_id
1 'polypeptide(L)' 'MEIEKVEEAIYEARRFIDKANLALQRVGDSKYFYYGKETAACRRASMDLTRSLAELRK' A
#
# COMPACT_ATOMS: atom_id res chain seq x y z
N MET A 1 22.85 -0.73 -3.67
CA MET A 1 21.75 -0.18 -2.86
C MET A 1 21.96 1.32 -2.73
N GLU A 2 21.16 2.09 -3.46
CA GLU A 2 21.20 3.56 -3.46
C GLU A 2 20.23 4.10 -2.40
N ILE A 3 20.59 5.20 -1.73
CA ILE A 3 19.77 5.78 -0.64
C ILE A 3 18.39 6.20 -1.17
N GLU A 4 18.33 6.78 -2.36
CA GLU A 4 17.08 7.22 -3.00
C GLU A 4 16.07 6.08 -3.16
N LYS A 5 16.55 4.87 -3.51
CA LYS A 5 15.71 3.67 -3.61
C LYS A 5 15.17 3.23 -2.25
N VAL A 6 15.94 3.43 -1.18
CA VAL A 6 15.48 3.14 0.20
C VAL A 6 14.41 4.14 0.61
N GLU A 7 14.59 5.42 0.29
CA GLU A 7 13.62 6.48 0.57
C GLU A 7 12.29 6.24 -0.18
N GLU A 8 12.35 5.87 -1.46
CA GLU A 8 11.17 5.49 -2.25
C GLU A 8 10.44 4.29 -1.63
N ALA A 9 11.17 3.26 -1.22
CA ALA A 9 10.58 2.08 -0.58
C ALA A 9 9.91 2.43 0.76
N ILE A 10 10.52 3.32 1.56
CA ILE A 10 9.92 3.83 2.81
C ILE A 10 8.64 4.61 2.51
N TYR A 11 8.66 5.48 1.50
CA TYR A 11 7.50 6.26 1.09
C TYR A 11 6.33 5.35 0.69
N GLU A 12 6.56 4.40 -0.21
CA GLU A 12 5.51 3.47 -0.65
C GLU A 12 5.04 2.54 0.48
N ALA A 13 5.92 2.17 1.41
CA ALA A 13 5.55 1.37 2.58
C ALA A 13 4.58 2.15 3.50
N ARG A 14 4.89 3.42 3.79
CA ARG A 14 3.99 4.30 4.57
C ARG A 14 2.65 4.48 3.86
N ARG A 15 2.68 4.77 2.56
CA ARG A 15 1.47 4.91 1.75
C ARG A 15 0.61 3.64 1.76
N PHE A 16 1.22 2.47 1.66
CA PHE A 16 0.51 1.20 1.78
C PHE A 16 -0.17 1.04 3.15
N ILE A 17 0.58 1.28 4.24
CA ILE A 17 0.03 1.20 5.61
C ILE A 17 -1.18 2.12 5.78
N ASP A 18 -1.10 3.35 5.30
CA ASP A 18 -2.20 4.31 5.37
C ASP A 18 -3.44 3.81 4.62
N LYS A 19 -3.28 3.29 3.40
CA LYS A 19 -4.41 2.76 2.62
C LYS A 19 -4.97 1.47 3.19
N ALA A 20 -4.12 0.61 3.75
CA ALA A 20 -4.54 -0.61 4.43
C ALA A 20 -5.40 -0.29 5.66
N ASN A 21 -4.97 0.68 6.48
CA ASN A 21 -5.74 1.11 7.65
C ASN A 21 -7.12 1.68 7.27
N LEU A 22 -7.19 2.52 6.23
CA LEU A 22 -8.46 3.04 5.72
C LEU A 22 -9.38 1.92 5.19
N ALA A 23 -8.82 0.94 4.50
CA ALA A 23 -9.58 -0.21 4.01
C ALA A 23 -10.11 -1.06 5.19
N LEU A 24 -9.29 -1.31 6.21
CA LEU A 24 -9.68 -2.06 7.41
C LEU A 24 -10.77 -1.36 8.21
N GLN A 25 -10.67 -0.04 8.41
CA GLN A 25 -11.71 0.76 9.07
C GLN A 25 -13.05 0.58 8.36
N ARG A 26 -13.04 0.66 7.02
CA ARG A 26 -14.27 0.57 6.22
C ARG A 26 -14.88 -0.83 6.16
N VAL A 27 -14.07 -1.89 6.26
CA VAL A 27 -14.57 -3.27 6.37
C VAL A 27 -15.24 -3.50 7.73
N GLY A 28 -14.73 -2.89 8.81
CA GLY A 28 -15.36 -2.92 10.13
C GLY A 28 -16.78 -2.34 10.13
N ASP A 29 -17.02 -1.32 9.30
CA ASP A 29 -18.32 -0.65 9.18
C ASP A 29 -19.35 -1.43 8.34
N SER A 30 -18.93 -2.40 7.52
CA SER A 30 -19.85 -3.17 6.69
C SER A 30 -19.27 -4.52 6.25
N LYS A 31 -19.86 -5.60 6.79
CA LYS A 31 -19.51 -7.01 6.53
C LYS A 31 -19.61 -7.44 5.06
N TYR A 32 -20.18 -6.61 4.19
CA TYR A 32 -20.41 -6.88 2.76
C TYR A 32 -19.60 -5.96 1.83
N PHE A 33 -18.82 -5.01 2.35
CA PHE A 33 -18.11 -4.02 1.54
C PHE A 33 -16.72 -4.52 1.09
N TYR A 34 -16.69 -5.70 0.47
CA TYR A 34 -15.44 -6.31 -0.02
C TYR A 34 -14.78 -5.55 -1.19
N TYR A 35 -15.47 -4.58 -1.81
CA TYR A 35 -15.04 -3.93 -3.07
C TYR A 35 -15.20 -2.40 -3.07
N GLY A 36 -14.81 -1.74 -1.97
CA GLY A 36 -14.81 -0.28 -1.87
C GLY A 36 -13.62 0.40 -2.57
N LYS A 37 -13.71 1.73 -2.75
CA LYS A 37 -12.62 2.55 -3.30
C LYS A 37 -11.33 2.44 -2.47
N GLU A 38 -11.46 2.26 -1.15
CA GLU A 38 -10.37 2.06 -0.20
C GLU A 38 -9.68 0.72 -0.43
N THR A 39 -10.45 -0.36 -0.67
CA THR A 39 -9.89 -1.68 -1.02
C THR A 39 -9.10 -1.62 -2.32
N ALA A 40 -9.63 -0.93 -3.34
CA ALA A 40 -8.93 -0.72 -4.60
C ALA A 40 -7.65 0.12 -4.43
N ALA A 41 -7.70 1.17 -3.61
CA ALA A 41 -6.54 2.00 -3.29
C ALA A 41 -5.46 1.23 -2.52
N CYS A 42 -5.85 0.41 -1.54
CA CYS A 42 -4.96 -0.49 -0.81
C CYS A 42 -4.28 -1.48 -1.76
N ARG A 43 -5.04 -2.11 -2.66
CA ARG A 43 -4.50 -3.03 -3.66
C ARG A 43 -3.51 -2.37 -4.62
N ARG A 44 -3.77 -1.12 -5.04
CA ARG A 44 -2.80 -0.36 -5.87
C ARG A 44 -1.54 -0.06 -5.08
N ALA A 45 -1.67 0.45 -3.85
CA ALA A 45 -0.52 0.75 -3.00
C ALA A 45 0.35 -0.49 -2.71
N SER A 46 -0.25 -1.69 -2.56
CA SER A 46 0.53 -2.92 -2.40
C SER A 46 1.34 -3.29 -3.65
N MET A 47 0.79 -3.03 -4.84
CA MET A 47 1.51 -3.25 -6.10
C MET A 47 2.64 -2.24 -6.29
N ASP A 48 2.42 -0.97 -5.97
CA ASP A 48 3.45 0.08 -6.02
C ASP A 48 4.60 -0.23 -5.06
N LEU A 49 4.30 -0.65 -3.82
CA LEU A 49 5.31 -1.09 -2.85
C LEU A 49 6.11 -2.30 -3.36
N THR A 50 5.44 -3.27 -3.98
CA THR A 50 6.12 -4.46 -4.54
C THR A 50 7.11 -4.05 -5.63
N ARG A 51 6.73 -3.10 -6.51
CA ARG A 51 7.60 -2.55 -7.55
C ARG A 51 8.81 -1.84 -6.93
N SER A 52 8.59 -0.94 -5.97
CA SER A 52 9.68 -0.21 -5.31
C SER A 52 10.66 -1.15 -4.59
N LEU A 53 10.15 -2.16 -3.88
CA LEU A 53 11.00 -3.18 -3.24
C LEU A 53 11.77 -4.05 -4.25
N ALA A 54 11.22 -4.28 -5.44
CA ALA A 54 11.94 -4.98 -6.50
C ALA A 54 13.10 -4.13 -7.04
N GLU A 55 12.91 -2.82 -7.24
CA GLU A 55 13.98 -1.91 -7.67
C GLU A 55 15.07 -1.73 -6.61
N LEU A 56 14.71 -1.74 -5.32
CA LEU A 56 15.67 -1.67 -4.21
C LEU A 56 16.61 -2.89 -4.18
N ARG A 57 16.13 -4.08 -4.58
CA ARG A 57 16.90 -5.33 -4.58
C ARG A 57 17.85 -5.48 -5.77
N LYS A 58 17.69 -4.66 -6.80
CA LYS A 58 18.60 -4.61 -7.96
C LYS A 58 19.81 -3.74 -7.64
#